data_AF-A0A2L2Z9L5-F1
#
_entry.id   AF-A0A2L2Z9L5-F1
#
_cell.length_a   1.000
_cell.length_b   1.000
_cell.length_c   1.000
_cell.angle_alpha   90.00
_cell.angle_beta   90.00
_cell.angle_gamma   90.00
#
_symmetry.space_group_name_H-M   'P 1'
#
loop_
_entity.id
_entity.type
_entity.pdbx_description
1 polymer ?
#
loop_
_entity_poly.entity_id
_entity_poly.type
_entity_poly.pdbx_seq_one_letter_code
_entity_poly.pdbx_strand_id
1 'polypeptide(L)' 'SPDECPSNSHYYDCGSACPLTCENYIDPSLFCIRICVPGCHCDDEEGYVKT' A
#
# COMPACT_ATOMS: atom_id res chain seq x y z
N SER A 1 -18.72 7.59 2.04
CA SER A 1 -18.52 8.23 3.37
C SER A 1 -17.11 8.81 3.42
N PRO A 2 -16.67 9.65 4.38
CA PRO A 2 -15.22 9.87 4.58
C PRO A 2 -14.45 8.55 4.81
N ASP A 3 -15.18 7.45 5.01
CA ASP A 3 -14.77 6.09 5.35
C ASP A 3 -14.33 5.16 4.19
N GLU A 4 -14.24 5.56 2.92
CA GLU A 4 -13.92 4.58 1.86
C GLU A 4 -12.43 4.36 1.59
N CYS A 5 -11.57 5.39 1.59
CA CYS A 5 -10.11 5.29 1.72
C CYS A 5 -9.54 6.72 1.89
N PRO A 6 -8.38 6.91 2.55
CA PRO A 6 -7.74 8.22 2.60
C PRO A 6 -7.31 8.71 1.20
N SER A 7 -7.08 10.02 1.04
CA SER A 7 -6.64 10.59 -0.25
C SER A 7 -5.36 9.93 -0.77
N ASN A 8 -5.31 9.69 -2.09
CA ASN A 8 -4.25 8.93 -2.79
C ASN A 8 -4.18 7.45 -2.41
N SER A 9 -5.32 6.87 -2.03
CA SER A 9 -5.45 5.44 -1.84
C SER A 9 -6.82 4.95 -2.29
N HIS A 10 -6.84 3.73 -2.80
CA HIS A 10 -8.02 3.07 -3.32
C HIS A 10 -8.20 1.73 -2.62
N TYR A 11 -9.45 1.30 -2.50
CA TYR A 11 -9.76 0.00 -1.91
C TYR A 11 -9.48 -1.09 -2.94
N TYR A 12 -8.66 -2.07 -2.56
CA TYR A 12 -8.38 -3.24 -3.37
C TYR A 12 -8.87 -4.50 -2.64
N ASP A 13 -9.56 -5.37 -3.35
CA ASP A 13 -9.94 -6.69 -2.84
C ASP A 13 -8.72 -7.62 -2.66
N CYS A 14 -7.65 -7.36 -3.41
CA CYS A 14 -6.36 -8.05 -3.30
C CYS A 14 -5.22 -7.03 -3.44
N GLY A 15 -4.80 -6.45 -2.32
CA GLY A 15 -3.59 -5.64 -2.21
C GLY A 15 -2.40 -6.41 -1.64
N SER A 16 -1.26 -5.72 -1.52
CA SER A 16 -0.01 -6.30 -1.03
C SER A 16 0.00 -6.49 0.49
N ALA A 17 0.47 -7.63 0.96
CA ALA A 17 0.72 -7.86 2.40
C ALA A 17 1.88 -7.02 2.97
N CYS A 18 2.68 -6.40 2.11
CA CYS A 18 3.82 -5.58 2.49
C CYS A 18 3.75 -4.23 1.77
N PRO A 19 2.93 -3.29 2.25
CA PRO A 19 2.89 -1.94 1.70
C PRO A 19 4.20 -1.19 2.00
N LEU A 20 4.66 -0.42 1.02
CA LEU A 20 5.75 0.53 1.22
C LEU A 20 5.23 1.76 1.96
N THR A 21 6.05 2.26 2.88
CA THR A 21 5.78 3.40 3.76
C THR A 21 7.04 4.26 3.86
N CYS A 22 6.91 5.49 4.38
CA CYS A 22 8.04 6.38 4.62
C CYS A 22 9.12 5.77 5.53
N GLU A 23 8.76 4.77 6.33
CA GLU A 23 9.64 4.14 7.31
C GLU A 23 10.38 2.92 6.73
N ASN A 24 9.81 2.24 5.72
CA ASN A 24 10.38 1.01 5.15
C ASN A 24 10.80 1.12 3.67
N TYR A 25 10.64 2.30 3.03
CA TYR A 25 11.01 2.45 1.61
C TYR A 25 12.53 2.32 1.35
N ILE A 26 13.37 2.56 2.36
CA ILE A 26 14.84 2.49 2.24
C ILE A 26 15.34 1.04 2.24
N ASP A 27 14.74 0.19 3.07
CA ASP A 27 15.03 -1.24 3.14
C ASP A 27 13.70 -2.00 3.12
N PRO A 28 13.05 -2.07 1.94
CA PRO A 28 11.78 -2.75 1.81
C PRO A 28 11.98 -4.23 2.09
N SER A 29 11.09 -4.82 2.90
CA SER A 29 11.16 -6.22 3.30
C SER A 29 11.51 -7.13 2.11
N LEU A 30 12.74 -7.65 2.09
CA LEU A 30 13.28 -8.47 0.99
C LEU A 30 12.40 -9.69 0.71
N PHE A 31 11.70 -10.16 1.74
CA PHE A 31 10.74 -11.26 1.68
C PHE A 31 9.34 -10.71 1.96
N CYS A 32 8.52 -10.60 0.91
CA CYS A 32 7.09 -10.39 1.05
C CYS A 32 6.31 -11.66 0.71
N ILE A 33 5.37 -12.02 1.59
CA ILE A 33 4.46 -13.13 1.33
C ILE A 33 3.45 -12.73 0.25
N ARG A 34 3.25 -13.60 -0.74
CA ARG A 34 2.30 -13.38 -1.84
C ARG A 34 0.87 -13.78 -1.44
N ILE A 35 0.36 -13.17 -0.39
CA ILE A 35 -1.04 -13.31 0.04
C ILE A 35 -1.80 -12.01 -0.27
N CYS A 36 -3.03 -12.14 -0.78
CA CYS A 36 -3.92 -11.01 -0.98
C CYS A 36 -4.38 -10.46 0.37
N VAL A 37 -4.22 -9.15 0.58
CA VAL A 37 -4.79 -8.47 1.73
C VAL A 37 -5.80 -7.42 1.23
N PRO A 38 -7.11 -7.59 1.52
CA PRO A 38 -8.11 -6.60 1.16
C PRO A 38 -7.97 -5.34 2.02
N GLY A 39 -8.10 -4.17 1.40
CA GLY A 39 -8.05 -2.89 2.11
C GLY A 39 -7.59 -1.73 1.24
N CYS A 40 -7.52 -0.55 1.84
CA CYS A 40 -7.00 0.66 1.20
C CYS A 40 -5.50 0.55 0.94
N HIS A 41 -5.11 0.60 -0.32
CA HIS A 41 -3.71 0.69 -0.74
C HIS A 41 -3.49 1.99 -1.50
N CYS A 42 -2.28 2.55 -1.37
CA CYS A 42 -1.91 3.74 -2.11
C CYS A 42 -1.96 3.46 -3.62
N ASP A 43 -2.23 4.49 -4.41
CA ASP A 43 -2.26 4.37 -5.87
C ASP A 43 -0.89 3.95 -6.41
N ASP A 44 -0.84 2.83 -7.12
CA ASP A 44 0.39 2.21 -7.67
C ASP A 44 0.89 2.90 -8.96
N GLU A 45 0.29 4.03 -9.38
CA GLU A 45 0.59 4.76 -10.63
C GLU A 45 1.93 5.54 -10.56
N GLU A 46 3.04 4.85 -10.31
CA GLU A 46 4.41 5.38 -10.11
C GLU A 46 4.70 5.81 -8.67
N GLY A 47 5.09 4.86 -7.82
CA GLY A 47 6.01 5.05 -6.70
C GLY A 47 5.86 6.34 -5.86
N TYR A 48 4.71 6.56 -5.23
CA TYR A 48 4.58 7.62 -4.24
C TYR A 48 5.19 7.18 -2.90
N VAL A 49 6.46 7.53 -2.67
CA VAL A 49 6.97 7.67 -1.30
C VAL A 49 6.16 8.76 -0.63
N LYS A 50 5.32 8.39 0.35
CA LYS A 50 4.69 9.37 1.22
C LYS A 50 5.83 10.08 1.97
N THR A 51 6.11 11.34 1.64
CA THR A 51 7.12 12.16 2.31
C THR A 51 6.55 12.87 3.53
#